data_AF-A0A951VY93-F1
#
_entry.id   AF-A0A951VY93-F1
#
_cell.length_a   1.000
_cell.length_b   1.000
_cell.length_c   1.000
_cell.angle_alpha   90.00
_cell.angle_beta   90.00
_cell.angle_gamma   90.00
#
_symmetry.space_group_name_H-M   'P 1'
#
loop_
_entity.id
_entity.type
_entity.pdbx_description
1 polymer ?
#
loop_
_entity_poly.entity_id
_entity_poly.type
_entity_poly.pdbx_seq_one_letter_code
_entity_poly.pdbx_strand_id
1 'polypeptide(L)' 'DRRSLRLWPKNLNWQWQNDSTLLLSFELRSGSYATMLIRELIKTN' A
#
# COMPACT_ATOMS: atom_id res chain seq x y z
N ASP A 1 -5.96 0.47 -23.55
CA ASP A 1 -5.33 1.00 -22.33
C ASP A 1 -4.47 -0.09 -21.70
N ARG A 2 -3.14 0.02 -21.72
CA ARG A 2 -2.24 -0.98 -21.12
C ARG A 2 -2.06 -0.61 -19.64
N ARG A 3 -2.90 -1.15 -18.76
CA ARG A 3 -2.68 -1.04 -17.30
C ARG A 3 -1.37 -1.75 -16.96
N SER A 4 -0.33 -0.98 -16.63
CA SER A 4 0.88 -1.51 -16.02
C SER A 4 0.47 -2.28 -14.76
N LEU A 5 0.55 -3.61 -14.80
CA LEU A 5 0.12 -4.54 -13.76
C LEU A 5 0.94 -4.46 -12.45
N ARG A 6 1.93 -3.55 -12.37
CA ARG A 6 2.81 -3.40 -11.22
C ARG A 6 2.74 -1.97 -10.71
N LEU A 7 2.10 -1.82 -9.55
CA LEU A 7 1.95 -0.56 -8.85
C LEU A 7 3.00 -0.50 -7.76
N TRP A 8 3.98 0.37 -7.93
CA TRP A 8 5.02 0.60 -6.93
C TRP A 8 4.69 1.89 -6.19
N PRO A 9 4.35 1.83 -4.89
CA PRO A 9 4.20 3.05 -4.09
C PRO A 9 5.51 3.81 -4.09
N LYS A 10 5.42 5.14 -4.22
CA LYS A 10 6.57 6.01 -4.00
C LYS A 10 6.65 6.42 -2.54
N ASN A 11 7.86 6.69 -2.07
CA ASN A 11 8.12 7.19 -0.72
C ASN A 11 7.44 6.34 0.37
N LEU A 12 7.47 5.02 0.21
CA LEU A 12 6.89 4.10 1.19
C LEU A 12 7.66 4.20 2.50
N ASN A 13 6.99 4.70 3.53
CA ASN A 13 7.44 4.73 4.89
C ASN A 13 6.49 3.91 5.78
N TRP A 14 7.05 3.26 6.78
CA TRP A 14 6.30 2.40 7.68
C TRP A 14 6.85 2.51 9.09
N GLN A 15 5.95 2.53 10.06
CA GLN A 15 6.29 2.54 11.47
C GLN A 15 5.24 1.78 12.27
N TRP A 16 5.70 0.90 13.15
CA TRP A 16 4.86 0.29 14.16
C TRP A 16 4.62 1.30 15.26
N GLN A 17 3.36 1.66 15.49
CA GLN A 17 2.99 2.54 16.62
C GLN A 17 2.91 1.75 17.93
N ASN A 18 2.62 0.45 17.81
CA ASN A 18 2.60 -0.55 18.88
C ASN A 18 2.57 -1.95 18.23
N ASP A 19 2.47 -2.99 19.04
CA ASP A 19 2.53 -4.39 18.60
C ASP A 19 1.39 -4.81 17.64
N SER A 20 0.31 -4.04 17.55
CA SER A 20 -0.87 -4.36 16.74
C SER A 20 -1.25 -3.30 15.71
N THR A 21 -0.52 -2.17 15.65
CA THR A 21 -0.87 -1.01 14.82
C THR A 21 0.29 -0.61 13.93
N LEU A 22 0.13 -0.87 12.63
CA LEU A 22 1.08 -0.45 11.59
C LEU A 22 0.58 0.82 10.89
N LEU A 23 1.38 1.88 10.93
CA LEU A 23 1.14 3.09 10.15
C LEU A 23 1.97 3.06 8.87
N LEU A 24 1.30 3.27 7.74
CA LEU A 24 1.89 3.29 6.41
C LEU A 24 1.69 4.67 5.79
N SER A 25 2.74 5.21 5.17
CA SER A 25 2.71 6.45 4.40
C SER A 25 3.32 6.20 3.03
N PHE A 26 2.60 6.53 1.97
CA PHE A 26 3.06 6.32 0.61
C PHE A 26 2.29 7.21 -0.37
N GLU A 27 2.88 7.41 -1.54
CA GLU A 27 2.25 8.11 -2.65
C GLU A 27 1.85 7.13 -3.75
N LEU A 28 0.65 7.32 -4.28
CA LEU A 28 0.13 6.57 -5.42
C LEU A 28 -0.13 7.49 -6.61
N ARG A 29 -0.01 6.94 -7.83
CA ARG A 29 -0.48 7.66 -9.03
C ARG A 29 -2.00 7.78 -8.99
N SER A 30 -2.51 8.89 -9.53
CA SER A 30 -3.94 9.10 -9.76
C SER A 30 -4.57 7.90 -10.48
N GLY A 31 -5.72 7.43 -9.97
CA GLY A 31 -6.41 6.23 -10.48
C GLY A 31 -5.97 4.91 -9.82
N SER A 32 -5.07 4.96 -8.84
CA SER A 32 -4.67 3.81 -8.03
C SER A 32 -5.36 3.84 -6.66
N TYR A 33 -5.63 2.68 -6.07
CA TYR A 33 -6.29 2.57 -4.77
C TYR A 33 -5.35 2.04 -3.69
N ALA A 34 -5.35 2.67 -2.52
CA ALA A 34 -4.60 2.21 -1.35
C ALA A 34 -4.93 0.78 -0.93
N THR A 35 -6.19 0.36 -1.15
CA THR A 35 -6.65 -1.00 -0.84
C THR A 35 -5.94 -2.10 -1.63
N MET A 36 -5.41 -1.81 -2.84
CA MET A 36 -4.58 -2.78 -3.56
C MET A 36 -3.28 -3.07 -2.81
N LEU A 37 -2.67 -2.07 -2.18
CA LEU A 37 -1.47 -2.25 -1.38
C LEU A 37 -1.76 -3.05 -0.11
N ILE A 38 -2.86 -2.73 0.58
CA ILE A 38 -3.25 -3.43 1.81
C ILE A 38 -3.53 -4.92 1.54
N ARG A 39 -4.12 -5.26 0.39
CA ARG A 39 -4.36 -6.66 -0.01
C ARG A 39 -3.07 -7.48 -0.14
N GLU A 40 -1.98 -6.87 -0.58
CA GLU A 40 -0.68 -7.55 -0.68
C GLU A 40 0.03 -7.66 0.68
N LEU A 41 -0.27 -6.74 1.61
CA LEU A 41 0.36 -6.67 2.92
C LEU A 41 -0.33 -7.54 3.98
N ILE A 42 -1.64 -7.76 3.85
CA ILE A 42 -2.46 -8.42 4.86
C ILE A 42 -3.26 -9.54 4.22
N LYS A 43 -3.11 -10.76 4.75
CA LYS A 43 -4.04 -11.85 4.45
C LYS A 43 -5.25 -11.71 5.35
N THR A 44 -6.39 -11.34 4.78
CA THR A 44 -7.68 -11.46 5.45
C THR A 44 -8.12 -12.92 5.34
N ASN A 45 -8.25 -13.59 6.49
CA ASN A 45 -8.68 -14.98 6.58
C ASN A 45 -10.21 -15.12 6.48
#